data_AF-A0A553K665-F1
#
_entry.id   AF-A0A553K665-F1
#
_cell.length_a   1.000
_cell.length_b   1.000
_cell.length_c   1.000
_cell.angle_alpha   90.00
_cell.angle_beta   90.00
_cell.angle_gamma   90.00
#
_symmetry.space_group_name_H-M   'P 1'
#
loop_
_entity.id
_entity.type
_entity.pdbx_description
1 polymer ?
#
loop_
_entity_poly.entity_id
_entity_poly.type
_entity_poly.pdbx_seq_one_letter_code
_entity_poly.pdbx_strand_id
1 'polypeptide(L)'
;MNQRPQLPPELDEVLEAKLRRASRATRDGDHAAALVLGEEIWDALPEPKLGWDYYPEILSQKMCDAAIEAGQLDRAAVWLERTTEAYGADNASAAPIIGFKKAKLYYRSGQLDLAYAYFDANYTADGKRRFKGEPEEYWQFYEAARASGGVAAQDEAVTAVGTAGSPVPADGAGSPSGGELPDEIHAEVTRLFEEGANFEDLNAPDAAVECHTRALELLPTPRTQWEAATLLYTALADALGALDRWADAYEALQLALRSPGGRENGYVWLRLGDAHRAEGRDPQALEAYTSAFMLEGADLFEDSPEELAWLQREGIS
;
A
#
# COMPACT_ATOMS: atom_id res chain seq x y z
N MET A 1 -31.95 0.17 -6.92
CA MET A 1 -31.02 0.81 -5.97
C MET A 1 -31.79 1.05 -4.68
N ASN A 2 -31.41 0.41 -3.58
CA ASN A 2 -31.95 0.76 -2.27
C ASN A 2 -31.40 2.14 -1.91
N GLN A 3 -32.28 3.14 -1.75
CA GLN A 3 -31.90 4.44 -1.22
C GLN A 3 -31.45 4.26 0.24
N ARG A 4 -30.33 4.88 0.60
CA ARG A 4 -29.86 4.92 1.99
C ARG A 4 -30.92 5.63 2.86
N PRO A 5 -31.14 5.21 4.12
CA PRO A 5 -32.03 5.90 5.03
C PRO A 5 -31.58 7.34 5.29
N GLN A 6 -32.56 8.24 5.46
CA GLN A 6 -32.36 9.61 5.90
C GLN A 6 -32.09 9.67 7.40
N LEU A 7 -31.32 10.66 7.84
CA LEU A 7 -31.13 10.93 9.26
C LEU A 7 -32.42 11.46 9.92
N PRO A 8 -32.59 11.28 11.25
CA PRO A 8 -33.62 11.99 11.99
C PRO A 8 -33.51 13.52 11.77
N PRO A 9 -34.62 14.25 11.51
CA PRO A 9 -34.56 15.66 11.11
C PRO A 9 -33.79 16.58 12.07
N GLU A 10 -33.94 16.36 13.37
CA GLU A 10 -33.22 17.15 14.39
C GLU A 10 -31.70 16.91 14.33
N LEU A 11 -31.29 15.67 14.09
CA LEU A 11 -29.87 15.34 13.93
C LEU A 11 -29.35 15.91 12.61
N ASP A 12 -30.09 15.75 11.52
CA ASP A 12 -29.74 16.27 10.21
C ASP A 12 -29.50 17.79 10.25
N GLU A 13 -30.42 18.57 10.83
CA GLU A 13 -30.28 20.02 10.97
C GLU A 13 -29.00 20.42 11.72
N VAL A 14 -28.70 19.72 12.82
CA VAL A 14 -27.49 19.95 13.63
C VAL A 14 -26.23 19.64 12.84
N LEU A 15 -26.18 18.50 12.15
CA LEU A 15 -25.02 18.08 11.39
C LEU A 15 -24.80 18.98 10.18
N GLU A 16 -25.85 19.34 9.43
CA GLU A 16 -25.74 20.30 8.33
C GLU A 16 -25.21 21.68 8.80
N ALA A 17 -25.69 22.17 9.95
CA ALA A 17 -25.20 23.43 10.51
C ALA A 17 -23.70 23.36 10.81
N LYS A 18 -23.22 22.22 11.33
CA LYS A 18 -21.78 21.96 11.53
C LYS A 18 -21.05 21.86 10.19
N LEU A 19 -21.57 21.14 9.20
CA LEU A 19 -20.95 20.98 7.88
C LEU A 19 -20.80 22.34 7.18
N ARG A 20 -21.79 23.23 7.30
CA ARG A 20 -21.71 24.61 6.81
C ARG A 20 -20.62 25.42 7.51
N ARG A 21 -20.38 25.20 8.81
CA ARG A 21 -19.29 25.83 9.56
C ARG A 21 -17.93 25.27 9.13
N ALA A 22 -17.80 23.95 8.99
CA ALA A 22 -16.58 23.31 8.50
C ALA A 22 -16.21 23.83 7.11
N SER A 23 -17.19 23.91 6.20
CA SER A 23 -17.01 24.44 4.85
C SER A 23 -16.68 25.93 4.80
N ARG A 24 -17.02 26.71 5.84
CA ARG A 24 -16.55 28.11 5.99
C ARG A 24 -15.10 28.11 6.45
N ALA A 25 -14.79 27.38 7.52
CA ALA A 25 -13.43 27.27 8.04
C ALA A 25 -12.41 26.85 6.95
N THR A 26 -12.73 25.85 6.13
CA THR A 26 -11.88 25.46 4.99
C THR A 26 -11.66 26.60 3.99
N ARG A 27 -12.70 27.37 3.67
CA ARG A 27 -12.58 28.51 2.73
C ARG A 27 -11.75 29.65 3.32
N ASP A 28 -11.78 29.80 4.63
CA ASP A 28 -11.00 30.80 5.37
C ASP A 28 -9.56 30.32 5.63
N GLY A 29 -9.20 29.09 5.21
CA GLY A 29 -7.89 28.47 5.41
C GLY A 29 -7.68 27.85 6.79
N ASP A 30 -8.70 27.84 7.65
CA ASP A 30 -8.67 27.19 8.96
C ASP A 30 -9.02 25.70 8.85
N HIS A 31 -8.08 24.96 8.26
CA HIS A 31 -8.21 23.52 8.02
C HIS A 31 -8.29 22.72 9.33
N ALA A 32 -7.61 23.17 10.38
CA ALA A 32 -7.65 22.54 11.69
C ALA A 32 -9.06 22.63 12.32
N ALA A 33 -9.69 23.81 12.29
CA ALA A 33 -11.07 23.95 12.78
C ALA A 33 -12.08 23.20 11.92
N ALA A 34 -11.89 23.16 10.59
CA ALA A 34 -12.71 22.37 9.70
C ALA A 34 -12.67 20.87 10.05
N LEU A 35 -11.47 20.35 10.32
CA LEU A 35 -11.24 18.96 10.69
C LEU A 35 -11.92 18.58 12.00
N VAL A 36 -11.78 19.41 13.04
CA VAL A 36 -12.46 19.19 14.33
C VAL A 36 -13.98 19.12 14.15
N LEU A 37 -14.56 20.03 13.37
CA LEU A 37 -16.00 20.01 13.09
C LEU A 37 -16.43 18.77 12.31
N GLY A 38 -15.59 18.26 11.39
CA GLY A 38 -15.88 17.03 10.66
C GLY A 38 -15.82 15.78 11.51
N GLU A 39 -14.91 15.71 12.47
CA GLU A 39 -14.88 14.62 13.47
C GLU A 39 -16.11 14.64 14.36
N GLU A 40 -16.51 15.82 14.84
CA GLU A 40 -17.76 15.94 15.60
C GLU A 40 -18.98 15.47 14.78
N ILE A 41 -18.98 15.70 13.47
CA ILE A 41 -20.04 15.20 12.58
C ILE A 41 -19.95 13.67 12.49
N TRP A 42 -18.76 13.12 12.23
CA TRP A 42 -18.54 11.68 12.08
C TRP A 42 -18.91 10.89 13.33
N ASP A 43 -18.52 11.39 14.51
CA ASP A 43 -18.80 10.75 15.79
C ASP A 43 -20.29 10.79 16.14
N ALA A 44 -21.02 11.80 15.66
CA ALA A 44 -22.46 11.94 15.85
C ALA A 44 -23.29 11.08 14.87
N LEU A 45 -22.69 10.53 13.80
CA LEU A 45 -23.39 9.65 12.87
C LEU A 45 -23.74 8.31 13.54
N PRO A 46 -25.00 7.86 13.48
CA PRO A 46 -25.40 6.56 14.01
C PRO A 46 -24.74 5.40 13.24
N GLU A 47 -24.54 4.26 13.91
CA GLU A 47 -24.04 3.06 13.24
C GLU A 47 -25.12 2.36 12.37
N PRO A 48 -24.75 1.76 11.23
CA PRO A 48 -23.44 1.86 10.58
C PRO A 48 -23.26 3.21 9.87
N LYS A 49 -22.16 3.94 10.13
CA LYS A 49 -21.97 5.32 9.64
C LYS A 49 -22.10 5.46 8.12
N LEU A 50 -21.58 4.50 7.36
CA LEU A 50 -21.61 4.48 5.90
C LEU A 50 -22.99 4.14 5.31
N GLY A 51 -23.95 3.75 6.16
CA GLY A 51 -25.29 3.36 5.76
C GLY A 51 -26.24 4.53 5.51
N TRP A 52 -25.92 5.75 5.92
CA TRP A 52 -26.84 6.90 5.87
C TRP A 52 -26.72 7.74 4.60
N ASP A 53 -27.83 8.32 4.17
CA ASP A 53 -27.89 9.30 3.06
C ASP A 53 -27.41 10.68 3.52
N TYR A 54 -26.20 10.71 4.09
CA TYR A 54 -25.53 11.93 4.59
C TYR A 54 -24.16 12.12 3.91
N TYR A 55 -23.95 11.48 2.77
CA TYR A 55 -22.72 11.53 1.96
C TYR A 55 -21.41 11.36 2.78
N PRO A 56 -21.27 10.25 3.54
CA PRO A 56 -20.03 9.96 4.27
C PRO A 56 -18.81 9.90 3.35
N GLU A 57 -18.98 9.60 2.04
CA GLU A 57 -17.91 9.72 1.05
C GLU A 57 -17.41 11.18 0.91
N ILE A 58 -18.32 12.16 0.87
CA ILE A 58 -17.97 13.57 0.69
C ILE A 58 -17.34 14.12 1.97
N LEU A 59 -17.89 13.76 3.13
CA LEU A 59 -17.35 14.16 4.43
C LEU A 59 -15.93 13.63 4.61
N SER A 60 -15.72 12.32 4.41
CA SER A 60 -14.41 11.68 4.58
C SER A 60 -13.34 12.27 3.65
N GLN A 61 -13.67 12.50 2.38
CA GLN A 61 -12.76 13.17 1.44
C GLN A 61 -12.35 14.56 1.91
N LYS A 62 -13.34 15.39 2.31
CA LYS A 62 -13.08 16.77 2.74
C LYS A 62 -12.23 16.82 4.00
N MET A 63 -12.45 15.89 4.93
CA MET A 63 -11.68 15.82 6.17
C MET A 63 -10.28 15.27 5.92
N CYS A 64 -10.11 14.33 4.99
CA CYS A 64 -8.79 13.93 4.53
C CYS A 64 -8.01 15.14 3.97
N ASP A 65 -8.62 15.94 3.08
CA ASP A 65 -7.96 17.16 2.57
C ASP A 65 -7.65 18.16 3.69
N ALA A 66 -8.61 18.41 4.59
CA ALA A 66 -8.39 19.33 5.71
C ALA A 66 -7.26 18.86 6.64
N ALA A 67 -7.15 17.56 6.91
CA ALA A 67 -6.07 17.01 7.73
C ALA A 67 -4.71 17.14 7.05
N ILE A 68 -4.63 16.86 5.74
CA ILE A 68 -3.42 17.04 4.93
C ILE A 68 -2.97 18.51 4.96
N GLU A 69 -3.86 19.45 4.66
CA GLU A 69 -3.53 20.88 4.60
C GLU A 69 -3.25 21.47 6.00
N ALA A 70 -3.77 20.86 7.07
CA ALA A 70 -3.44 21.23 8.44
C ALA A 70 -2.12 20.62 8.95
N GLY A 71 -1.44 19.79 8.15
CA GLY A 71 -0.23 19.06 8.55
C GLY A 71 -0.46 17.98 9.60
N GLN A 72 -1.71 17.52 9.77
CA GLN A 72 -2.08 16.49 10.75
C GLN A 72 -2.11 15.12 10.09
N LEU A 73 -0.93 14.61 9.75
CA LEU A 73 -0.74 13.47 8.84
C LEU A 73 -1.33 12.17 9.39
N ASP A 74 -1.19 11.91 10.70
CA ASP A 74 -1.79 10.72 11.32
C ASP A 74 -3.32 10.71 11.18
N ARG A 75 -3.95 11.87 11.38
CA ARG A 75 -5.40 12.03 11.17
C ARG A 75 -5.76 11.93 9.69
N ALA A 76 -4.89 12.43 8.80
CA ALA A 76 -5.10 12.33 7.37
C ALA A 76 -5.12 10.88 6.88
N ALA A 77 -4.24 10.02 7.40
CA ALA A 77 -4.22 8.59 7.11
C ALA A 77 -5.53 7.91 7.52
N VAL A 78 -6.01 8.17 8.74
CA VAL A 78 -7.32 7.65 9.22
C VAL A 78 -8.47 8.11 8.31
N TRP A 79 -8.47 9.38 7.88
CA TRP A 79 -9.51 9.88 6.98
C TRP A 79 -9.40 9.36 5.54
N LEU A 80 -8.19 9.00 5.10
CA LEU A 80 -7.95 8.35 3.81
C LEU A 80 -8.50 6.92 3.79
N GLU A 81 -8.29 6.16 4.86
CA GLU A 81 -8.90 4.82 5.04
C GLU A 81 -10.42 4.91 5.01
N ARG A 82 -11.02 5.83 5.79
CA ARG A 82 -12.48 6.07 5.78
C ARG A 82 -12.99 6.44 4.39
N THR A 83 -12.21 7.22 3.63
CA THR A 83 -12.57 7.57 2.25
C THR A 83 -12.59 6.31 1.37
N THR A 84 -11.57 5.47 1.50
CA THR A 84 -11.46 4.20 0.75
C THR A 84 -12.63 3.27 1.08
N GLU A 85 -12.92 3.09 2.36
CA GLU A 85 -14.05 2.27 2.83
C GLU A 85 -15.40 2.81 2.32
N ALA A 86 -15.61 4.12 2.37
CA ALA A 86 -16.86 4.74 1.94
C ALA A 86 -17.17 4.54 0.45
N TYR A 87 -16.13 4.44 -0.39
CA TYR A 87 -16.28 4.15 -1.81
C TYR A 87 -16.43 2.65 -2.13
N GLY A 88 -15.97 1.77 -1.25
CA GLY A 88 -15.92 0.32 -1.42
C GLY A 88 -14.72 -0.15 -2.24
N ALA A 89 -14.17 -1.31 -1.89
CA ALA A 89 -12.97 -1.87 -2.51
C ALA A 89 -13.09 -2.06 -4.04
N ASP A 90 -14.28 -2.43 -4.52
CA ASP A 90 -14.51 -2.74 -5.95
C ASP A 90 -14.75 -1.49 -6.81
N ASN A 91 -14.71 -0.30 -6.22
CA ASN A 91 -15.05 0.93 -6.92
C ASN A 91 -13.86 1.52 -7.65
N ALA A 92 -13.60 1.02 -8.86
CA ALA A 92 -12.55 1.54 -9.73
C ALA A 92 -12.63 3.06 -10.00
N SER A 93 -13.83 3.66 -9.90
CA SER A 93 -13.99 5.12 -10.06
C SER A 93 -13.44 5.95 -8.89
N ALA A 94 -13.22 5.32 -7.73
CA ALA A 94 -12.63 5.94 -6.55
C ALA A 94 -11.10 5.96 -6.57
N ALA A 95 -10.46 5.07 -7.35
CA ALA A 95 -9.00 4.94 -7.38
C ALA A 95 -8.27 6.28 -7.70
N PRO A 96 -8.71 7.12 -8.66
CA PRO A 96 -8.07 8.42 -8.88
C PRO A 96 -8.30 9.42 -7.73
N ILE A 97 -9.43 9.32 -7.03
CA ILE A 97 -9.72 10.18 -5.86
C ILE A 97 -8.78 9.83 -4.71
N ILE A 98 -8.69 8.54 -4.38
CA ILE A 98 -7.84 8.01 -3.32
C ILE A 98 -6.37 8.22 -3.66
N GLY A 99 -5.95 7.88 -4.88
CA GLY A 99 -4.57 8.04 -5.35
C GLY A 99 -4.09 9.49 -5.31
N PHE A 100 -4.92 10.45 -5.69
CA PHE A 100 -4.52 11.86 -5.60
C PHE A 100 -4.40 12.34 -4.14
N LYS A 101 -5.22 11.81 -3.23
CA LYS A 101 -5.09 12.08 -1.79
C LYS A 101 -3.83 11.45 -1.20
N LYS A 102 -3.51 10.21 -1.60
CA LYS A 102 -2.21 9.57 -1.31
C LYS A 102 -1.05 10.46 -1.76
N ALA A 103 -1.09 10.98 -3.00
CA ALA A 103 -0.05 11.88 -3.52
C ALA A 103 0.18 13.10 -2.61
N LYS A 104 -0.91 13.77 -2.21
CA LYS A 104 -0.86 14.93 -1.31
C LYS A 104 -0.33 14.56 0.07
N LEU A 105 -0.80 13.46 0.64
CA LEU A 105 -0.36 12.96 1.94
C LEU A 105 1.15 12.67 1.92
N TYR A 106 1.63 11.94 0.92
CA TYR A 106 3.05 11.61 0.77
C TYR A 106 3.91 12.84 0.51
N TYR A 107 3.41 13.81 -0.25
CA TYR A 107 4.12 15.09 -0.41
C TYR A 107 4.28 15.80 0.94
N ARG A 108 3.21 15.89 1.73
CA ARG A 108 3.24 16.53 3.05
C ARG A 108 4.06 15.76 4.08
N SER A 109 4.17 14.43 3.94
CA SER A 109 4.99 13.58 4.81
C SER A 109 6.47 13.54 4.41
N GLY A 110 6.84 14.14 3.28
CA GLY A 110 8.21 14.13 2.76
C GLY A 110 8.59 12.85 2.01
N GLN A 111 7.65 11.92 1.80
CA GLN A 111 7.83 10.71 0.98
C GLN A 111 7.68 11.06 -0.50
N LEU A 112 8.67 11.81 -1.02
CA LEU A 112 8.53 12.49 -2.30
C LEU A 112 8.47 11.52 -3.49
N ASP A 113 9.15 10.37 -3.44
CA ASP A 113 9.09 9.37 -4.52
C ASP A 113 7.67 8.81 -4.68
N LEU A 114 7.03 8.42 -3.59
CA LEU A 114 5.61 8.04 -3.59
C LEU A 114 4.70 9.19 -4.02
N ALA A 115 4.96 10.39 -3.53
CA ALA A 115 4.17 11.57 -3.92
C ALA A 115 4.21 11.76 -5.43
N TYR A 116 5.40 11.70 -6.03
CA TYR A 116 5.60 11.79 -7.47
C TYR A 116 4.89 10.65 -8.20
N ALA A 117 5.08 9.40 -7.77
CA ALA A 117 4.48 8.24 -8.42
C ALA A 117 2.94 8.31 -8.43
N TYR A 118 2.31 8.70 -7.32
CA TYR A 118 0.86 8.90 -7.27
C TYR A 118 0.38 10.11 -8.09
N PHE A 119 1.13 11.22 -8.08
CA PHE A 119 0.82 12.36 -8.94
C PHE A 119 0.93 12.00 -10.43
N ASP A 120 1.93 11.21 -10.81
CA ASP A 120 2.17 10.81 -12.20
C ASP A 120 1.11 9.84 -12.72
N ALA A 121 0.73 8.85 -11.91
CA ALA A 121 -0.37 7.94 -12.22
C ALA A 121 -1.68 8.71 -12.44
N ASN A 122 -1.98 9.70 -11.60
CA ASN A 122 -3.17 10.54 -11.74
C ASN A 122 -3.09 11.54 -12.90
N TYR A 123 -1.90 12.09 -13.17
CA TYR A 123 -1.68 12.97 -14.31
C TYR A 123 -1.83 12.22 -15.64
N THR A 124 -1.34 10.98 -15.72
CA THR A 124 -1.47 10.17 -16.93
C THR A 124 -2.94 9.93 -17.31
N ALA A 125 -3.82 9.82 -16.32
CA ALA A 125 -5.26 9.67 -16.53
C ALA A 125 -5.98 10.97 -16.96
N ASP A 126 -5.69 12.11 -16.30
CA ASP A 126 -6.52 13.33 -16.37
C ASP A 126 -5.78 14.61 -16.83
N GLY A 127 -4.45 14.52 -16.99
CA GLY A 127 -3.56 15.63 -17.30
C GLY A 127 -3.54 16.73 -16.23
N LYS A 128 -3.10 17.93 -16.62
CA LYS A 128 -2.97 19.10 -15.73
C LYS A 128 -4.29 19.50 -15.04
N ARG A 129 -5.45 19.10 -15.59
CA ARG A 129 -6.77 19.39 -14.99
C ARG A 129 -6.90 18.81 -13.59
N ARG A 130 -6.19 17.72 -13.27
CA ARG A 130 -6.22 17.09 -11.95
C ARG A 130 -5.75 18.02 -10.83
N PHE A 131 -4.84 18.94 -11.12
CA PHE A 131 -4.30 19.91 -10.16
C PHE A 131 -5.16 21.17 -10.02
N LYS A 132 -6.26 21.29 -10.76
CA LYS A 132 -7.09 22.50 -10.76
C LYS A 132 -7.78 22.68 -9.40
N GLY A 133 -7.47 23.78 -8.72
CA GLY A 133 -8.06 24.13 -7.43
C GLY A 133 -7.28 23.61 -6.22
N GLU A 134 -6.19 22.89 -6.47
CA GLU A 134 -5.23 22.49 -5.45
C GLU A 134 -4.18 23.59 -5.21
N PRO A 135 -3.48 23.57 -4.06
CA PRO A 135 -2.28 24.37 -3.84
C PRO A 135 -1.27 24.27 -5.00
N GLU A 136 -0.77 25.42 -5.46
CA GLU A 136 0.14 25.50 -6.62
C GLU A 136 1.44 24.72 -6.41
N GLU A 137 1.88 24.55 -5.16
CA GLU A 137 3.09 23.80 -4.80
C GLU A 137 3.06 22.34 -5.27
N TYR A 138 1.89 21.69 -5.30
CA TYR A 138 1.77 20.32 -5.81
C TYR A 138 2.05 20.24 -7.31
N TRP A 139 1.57 21.21 -8.09
CA TRP A 139 1.87 21.29 -9.51
C TRP A 139 3.35 21.60 -9.75
N GLN A 140 3.91 22.55 -9.01
CA GLN A 140 5.32 22.93 -9.14
C GLN A 140 6.26 21.78 -8.81
N PHE A 141 5.96 21.04 -7.74
CA PHE A 141 6.69 19.82 -7.38
C PHE A 141 6.62 18.78 -8.50
N TYR A 142 5.42 18.43 -8.96
CA TYR A 142 5.23 17.41 -9.98
C TYR A 142 5.89 17.79 -11.31
N GLU A 143 5.73 19.05 -11.75
CA GLU A 143 6.32 19.55 -13.00
C GLU A 143 7.86 19.50 -12.95
N ALA A 144 8.46 19.90 -11.83
CA ALA A 144 9.92 19.88 -11.65
C ALA A 144 10.48 18.45 -11.60
N ALA A 145 9.85 17.55 -10.84
CA ALA A 145 10.25 16.14 -10.76
C ALA A 145 10.14 15.46 -12.14
N ARG A 146 9.01 15.64 -12.82
CA ARG A 146 8.79 15.08 -14.15
C ARG A 146 9.81 15.58 -15.18
N ALA A 147 10.13 16.88 -15.17
CA ALA A 147 11.13 17.45 -16.07
C ALA A 147 12.54 16.89 -15.82
N SER A 148 12.81 16.42 -14.60
CA SER A 148 14.09 15.83 -14.18
C SER A 148 14.15 14.31 -14.38
N GLY A 149 13.05 13.69 -14.83
CA GLY A 149 12.94 12.23 -14.97
C GLY A 149 12.61 11.49 -13.67
N GLY A 150 12.14 12.20 -12.64
CA GLY A 150 11.84 11.65 -11.31
C GLY A 150 12.18 12.64 -10.21
N VAL A 151 11.97 12.24 -8.95
CA VAL A 151 12.46 13.00 -7.81
C VAL A 151 13.99 12.84 -7.75
N ALA A 152 14.72 13.93 -7.57
CA ALA A 152 16.15 13.83 -7.37
C ALA A 152 16.42 13.06 -6.07
N ALA A 153 17.25 12.02 -6.14
CA ALA A 153 17.65 11.24 -4.97
C ALA A 153 18.11 12.20 -3.85
N GLN A 154 17.35 12.24 -2.77
CA GLN A 154 17.78 12.90 -1.53
C GLN A 154 18.72 11.95 -0.82
N ASP A 155 19.92 11.76 -1.37
CA ASP A 155 20.91 10.85 -0.80
C ASP A 155 21.51 11.44 0.48
N GLU A 156 21.15 10.88 1.63
CA GLU A 156 22.12 10.62 2.70
C GLU A 156 22.39 9.11 2.78
N ALA A 157 23.48 8.72 2.11
CA ALA A 157 24.34 7.59 2.43
C ALA A 157 23.67 6.26 2.86
N VAL A 158 23.12 5.54 1.91
CA VAL A 158 23.45 4.11 1.79
C VAL A 158 24.19 3.98 0.47
N THR A 159 25.51 3.84 0.54
CA THR A 159 26.32 3.50 -0.63
C THR A 159 25.71 2.25 -1.25
N ALA A 160 25.06 2.41 -2.39
CA ALA A 160 24.61 1.32 -3.24
C ALA A 160 25.79 0.35 -3.44
N VAL A 161 25.77 -0.76 -2.71
CA VAL A 161 26.48 -1.96 -3.16
C VAL A 161 25.55 -2.56 -4.21
N GLY A 162 25.67 -2.06 -5.43
CA GLY A 162 24.80 -2.43 -6.55
C GLY A 162 25.57 -2.69 -7.83
N THR A 163 26.73 -3.34 -7.74
CA THR A 163 27.35 -4.02 -8.89
C THR A 163 26.46 -5.18 -9.31
N ALA A 164 25.97 -5.21 -10.56
CA ALA A 164 25.56 -6.37 -11.36
C ALA A 164 25.39 -7.73 -10.61
N GLY A 165 24.48 -7.78 -9.63
CA GLY A 165 24.26 -8.91 -8.72
C GLY A 165 22.79 -9.03 -8.33
N SER A 166 22.42 -10.17 -7.74
CA SER A 166 21.05 -10.43 -7.26
C SER A 166 20.64 -9.35 -6.25
N PRO A 167 19.44 -8.75 -6.39
CA PRO A 167 18.91 -7.75 -5.47
C PRO A 167 18.44 -8.38 -4.16
N VAL A 168 18.44 -9.72 -4.05
CA VAL A 168 17.98 -10.43 -2.86
C VAL A 168 19.05 -10.37 -1.78
N PRO A 169 18.83 -9.67 -0.65
CA PRO A 169 19.81 -9.64 0.42
C PRO A 169 19.99 -11.03 1.00
N ALA A 170 21.21 -11.55 1.00
CA ALA A 170 21.52 -12.85 1.57
C ALA A 170 21.21 -12.88 3.08
N ASP A 171 20.86 -14.05 3.61
CA ASP A 171 20.56 -14.24 5.04
C ASP A 171 21.66 -13.68 5.96
N GLY A 172 22.92 -13.88 5.58
CA GLY A 172 24.10 -13.51 6.35
C GLY A 172 24.46 -14.53 7.43
N ALA A 173 25.69 -14.43 7.96
CA ALA A 173 26.17 -15.31 9.01
C ALA A 173 25.94 -14.69 10.40
N GLY A 174 25.59 -15.52 11.38
CA GLY A 174 25.40 -15.09 12.76
C GLY A 174 24.73 -16.17 13.59
N SER A 175 24.76 -16.04 14.90
CA SER A 175 23.92 -16.84 15.78
C SER A 175 22.59 -16.13 15.98
N PRO A 176 21.46 -16.85 16.04
CA PRO A 176 20.19 -16.19 16.21
C PRO A 176 20.16 -15.37 17.51
N SER A 177 19.93 -14.07 17.40
CA SER A 177 19.63 -13.21 18.54
C SER A 177 18.14 -13.33 18.81
N GLY A 178 17.74 -14.17 19.77
CA GLY A 178 16.34 -14.18 20.21
C GLY A 178 15.94 -12.80 20.73
N GLY A 179 14.79 -12.28 20.30
CA GLY A 179 14.27 -10.99 20.74
C GLY A 179 13.44 -10.27 19.67
N GLU A 180 12.99 -9.06 20.02
CA GLU A 180 12.29 -8.13 19.12
C GLU A 180 13.31 -7.20 18.43
N LEU A 181 12.95 -6.66 17.26
CA LEU A 181 13.75 -5.66 16.58
C LEU A 181 13.79 -4.37 17.42
N PRO A 182 14.90 -3.61 17.43
CA PRO A 182 14.92 -2.27 18.00
C PRO A 182 13.83 -1.39 17.37
N ASP A 183 13.12 -0.60 18.17
CA ASP A 183 11.96 0.20 17.73
C ASP A 183 12.25 1.06 16.48
N GLU A 184 13.44 1.67 16.41
CA GLU A 184 13.86 2.49 15.26
C GLU A 184 13.99 1.65 13.97
N ILE A 185 14.55 0.44 14.07
CA ILE A 185 14.67 -0.48 12.94
C ILE A 185 13.29 -1.02 12.56
N HIS A 186 12.47 -1.40 13.54
CA HIS A 186 11.11 -1.87 13.30
C HIS A 186 10.29 -0.80 12.56
N ALA A 187 10.30 0.45 13.03
CA ALA A 187 9.57 1.54 12.42
C ALA A 187 10.01 1.80 10.96
N GLU A 188 11.31 1.79 10.68
CA GLU A 188 11.81 2.01 9.32
C GLU A 188 11.53 0.83 8.39
N VAL A 189 11.62 -0.42 8.89
CA VAL A 189 11.23 -1.61 8.12
C VAL A 189 9.75 -1.58 7.78
N THR A 190 8.87 -1.24 8.72
CA THR A 190 7.44 -1.08 8.47
C THR A 190 7.20 0.00 7.42
N ARG A 191 7.84 1.17 7.55
CA ARG A 191 7.71 2.26 6.61
C ARG A 191 8.11 1.85 5.18
N LEU A 192 9.25 1.17 5.02
CA LEU A 192 9.73 0.71 3.71
C LEU A 192 8.84 -0.40 3.13
N PHE A 193 8.32 -1.29 3.96
CA PHE A 193 7.39 -2.33 3.50
C PHE A 193 6.09 -1.73 2.96
N GLU A 194 5.51 -0.76 3.69
CA GLU A 194 4.34 -0.02 3.23
C GLU A 194 4.63 0.77 1.96
N GLU A 195 5.79 1.42 1.86
CA GLU A 195 6.23 2.13 0.66
C GLU A 195 6.34 1.19 -0.55
N GLY A 196 6.94 0.01 -0.38
CA GLY A 196 7.00 -1.03 -1.41
C GLY A 196 5.62 -1.48 -1.89
N ALA A 197 4.70 -1.74 -0.96
CA ALA A 197 3.31 -2.10 -1.29
C ALA A 197 2.59 -0.99 -2.08
N ASN A 198 2.84 0.29 -1.76
CA ASN A 198 2.27 1.40 -2.53
C ASN A 198 2.85 1.48 -3.97
N PHE A 199 4.10 1.09 -4.18
CA PHE A 199 4.67 0.99 -5.53
C PHE A 199 4.11 -0.20 -6.32
N GLU A 200 3.82 -1.31 -5.65
CA GLU A 200 3.10 -2.46 -6.25
C GLU A 200 1.69 -2.06 -6.70
N ASP A 201 0.93 -1.35 -5.84
CA ASP A 201 -0.38 -0.78 -6.19
C ASP A 201 -0.33 0.11 -7.45
N LEU A 202 0.80 0.78 -7.66
CA LEU A 202 1.06 1.66 -8.81
C LEU A 202 1.65 0.93 -10.02
N ASN A 203 1.82 -0.39 -9.95
CA ASN A 203 2.48 -1.21 -10.97
C ASN A 203 3.90 -0.70 -11.31
N ALA A 204 4.65 -0.31 -10.27
CA ALA A 204 6.04 0.16 -10.34
C ALA A 204 6.99 -0.83 -9.63
N PRO A 205 7.16 -2.06 -10.17
CA PRO A 205 7.84 -3.14 -9.46
C PRO A 205 9.34 -2.90 -9.22
N ASP A 206 10.03 -2.12 -10.06
CA ASP A 206 11.43 -1.75 -9.81
C ASP A 206 11.61 -0.96 -8.51
N ALA A 207 10.70 -0.01 -8.24
CA ALA A 207 10.71 0.78 -7.01
C ALA A 207 10.33 -0.07 -5.78
N ALA A 208 9.37 -0.99 -5.94
CA ALA A 208 9.02 -1.95 -4.89
C ALA A 208 10.20 -2.87 -4.51
N VAL A 209 10.95 -3.37 -5.51
CA VAL A 209 12.19 -4.15 -5.29
C VAL A 209 13.18 -3.35 -4.45
N GLU A 210 13.40 -2.07 -4.75
CA GLU A 210 14.32 -1.22 -3.99
C GLU A 210 13.87 -1.10 -2.52
N CYS A 211 12.59 -0.81 -2.27
CA CYS A 211 12.04 -0.66 -0.92
C CYS A 211 12.19 -1.94 -0.09
N HIS A 212 11.77 -3.08 -0.64
CA HIS A 212 11.85 -4.37 0.07
C HIS A 212 13.30 -4.81 0.31
N THR A 213 14.19 -4.54 -0.65
CA THR A 213 15.63 -4.79 -0.53
C THR A 213 16.22 -3.97 0.62
N ARG A 214 15.95 -2.66 0.66
CA ARG A 214 16.42 -1.78 1.74
C ARG A 214 15.86 -2.20 3.10
N ALA A 215 14.59 -2.61 3.18
CA ALA A 215 13.98 -3.09 4.42
C ALA A 215 14.69 -4.36 4.93
N LEU A 216 14.98 -5.31 4.04
CA LEU A 216 15.74 -6.52 4.37
C LEU A 216 17.17 -6.22 4.78
N GLU A 217 17.82 -5.23 4.17
CA GLU A 217 19.19 -4.83 4.53
C GLU A 217 19.29 -4.28 5.96
N LEU A 218 18.23 -3.64 6.46
CA LEU A 218 18.14 -3.15 7.85
C LEU A 218 18.02 -4.27 8.89
N LEU A 219 17.51 -5.45 8.50
CA LEU A 219 17.40 -6.58 9.42
C LEU A 219 18.78 -7.08 9.85
N PRO A 220 19.05 -7.24 11.16
CA PRO A 220 20.28 -7.86 11.63
C PRO A 220 20.43 -9.30 11.13
N THR A 221 21.66 -9.74 10.83
CA THR A 221 21.92 -11.12 10.38
C THR A 221 21.97 -12.12 11.54
N PRO A 222 21.49 -13.36 11.39
CA PRO A 222 20.86 -13.93 10.18
C PRO A 222 19.45 -13.36 9.97
N ARG A 223 19.16 -12.82 8.79
CA ARG A 223 17.91 -12.12 8.48
C ARG A 223 16.69 -13.02 8.65
N THR A 224 16.83 -14.29 8.29
CA THR A 224 15.77 -15.32 8.40
C THR A 224 15.41 -15.69 9.84
N GLN A 225 15.97 -15.04 10.86
CA GLN A 225 15.49 -15.20 12.23
C GLN A 225 14.30 -14.30 12.56
N TRP A 226 14.10 -13.21 11.81
CA TRP A 226 13.11 -12.18 12.13
C TRP A 226 11.77 -12.49 11.48
N GLU A 227 10.68 -12.27 12.20
CA GLU A 227 9.32 -12.50 11.69
C GLU A 227 9.02 -11.67 10.43
N ALA A 228 9.51 -10.42 10.40
CA ALA A 228 9.38 -9.54 9.23
C ALA A 228 10.01 -10.13 7.95
N ALA A 229 11.01 -11.01 8.07
CA ALA A 229 11.72 -11.55 6.91
C ALA A 229 10.81 -12.37 5.99
N THR A 230 9.83 -13.12 6.54
CA THR A 230 8.89 -13.89 5.74
C THR A 230 8.11 -12.99 4.79
N LEU A 231 7.52 -11.91 5.30
CA LEU A 231 6.72 -10.98 4.51
C LEU A 231 7.60 -10.20 3.51
N LEU A 232 8.75 -9.70 3.96
CA LEU A 232 9.65 -8.91 3.11
C LEU A 232 10.23 -9.72 1.95
N TYR A 233 10.71 -10.95 2.19
CA TYR A 233 11.21 -11.80 1.11
C TYR A 233 10.11 -12.24 0.15
N THR A 234 8.87 -12.41 0.64
CA THR A 234 7.72 -12.73 -0.21
C THR A 234 7.35 -11.56 -1.10
N ALA A 235 7.19 -10.36 -0.53
CA ALA A 235 6.90 -9.15 -1.30
C ALA A 235 8.02 -8.80 -2.31
N LEU A 236 9.29 -9.01 -1.92
CA LEU A 236 10.40 -8.91 -2.86
C LEU A 236 10.28 -9.91 -4.02
N ALA A 237 9.91 -11.16 -3.74
CA ALA A 237 9.71 -12.18 -4.77
C ALA A 237 8.58 -11.81 -5.74
N ASP A 238 7.50 -11.21 -5.23
CA ASP A 238 6.37 -10.75 -6.03
C ASP A 238 6.78 -9.64 -7.00
N ALA A 239 7.47 -8.63 -6.49
CA ALA A 239 7.99 -7.54 -7.30
C ALA A 239 9.01 -8.03 -8.34
N LEU A 240 9.86 -9.01 -7.98
CA LEU A 240 10.79 -9.65 -8.92
C LEU A 240 10.06 -10.49 -9.98
N GLY A 241 9.00 -11.20 -9.62
CA GLY A 241 8.14 -11.94 -10.55
C GLY A 241 7.47 -11.02 -11.56
N ALA A 242 6.98 -9.85 -11.13
CA ALA A 242 6.45 -8.82 -12.02
C ALA A 242 7.49 -8.27 -13.02
N LEU A 243 8.79 -8.38 -12.69
CA LEU A 243 9.92 -8.05 -13.58
C LEU A 243 10.44 -9.24 -14.39
N ASP A 244 9.76 -10.40 -14.35
CA ASP A 244 10.16 -11.64 -15.02
C ASP A 244 11.52 -12.20 -14.50
N ARG A 245 11.95 -11.78 -13.30
CA ARG A 245 13.21 -12.16 -12.65
C ARG A 245 13.02 -13.38 -11.75
N TRP A 246 12.47 -14.46 -12.31
CA TRP A 246 12.04 -15.64 -11.56
C TRP A 246 13.16 -16.38 -10.80
N ALA A 247 14.40 -16.31 -11.30
CA ALA A 247 15.55 -16.88 -10.58
C ALA A 247 15.82 -16.15 -9.26
N ASP A 248 15.75 -14.81 -9.26
CA ASP A 248 15.90 -14.00 -8.05
C ASP A 248 14.69 -14.17 -7.13
N ALA A 249 13.47 -14.22 -7.70
CA ALA A 249 12.24 -14.48 -6.94
C ALA A 249 12.32 -15.84 -6.21
N TYR A 250 12.80 -16.89 -6.89
CA TYR A 250 13.05 -18.20 -6.29
C TYR A 250 14.03 -18.12 -5.11
N GLU A 251 15.14 -17.39 -5.25
CA GLU A 251 16.10 -17.20 -4.15
C GLU A 251 15.45 -16.53 -2.92
N ALA A 252 14.64 -15.50 -3.15
CA ALA A 252 13.89 -14.81 -2.09
C ALA A 252 12.87 -15.74 -1.40
N LEU A 253 12.10 -16.52 -2.16
CA LEU A 253 11.13 -17.47 -1.60
C LEU A 253 11.79 -18.57 -0.77
N GLN A 254 12.97 -19.03 -1.19
CA GLN A 254 13.75 -19.98 -0.39
C GLN A 254 14.23 -19.40 0.93
N LEU A 255 14.44 -18.08 1.02
CA LEU A 255 14.73 -17.36 2.27
C LEU A 255 13.44 -17.17 3.09
N ALA A 256 12.31 -16.84 2.46
CA ALA A 256 11.01 -16.77 3.12
C ALA A 256 10.65 -18.11 3.80
N LEU A 257 10.79 -19.25 3.12
CA LEU A 257 10.56 -20.58 3.69
C LEU A 257 11.49 -20.95 4.86
N ARG A 258 12.65 -20.30 4.98
CA ARG A 258 13.55 -20.48 6.14
C ARG A 258 13.21 -19.54 7.30
N SER A 259 12.41 -18.52 7.05
CA SER A 259 12.02 -17.50 8.01
C SER A 259 10.85 -17.98 8.88
N PRO A 260 10.59 -17.35 10.05
CA PRO A 260 9.53 -17.77 10.96
C PRO A 260 8.16 -17.74 10.28
N GLY A 261 7.41 -18.84 10.36
CA GLY A 261 6.07 -18.97 9.75
C GLY A 261 6.07 -19.14 8.23
N GLY A 262 7.24 -19.14 7.57
CA GLY A 262 7.31 -19.17 6.11
C GLY A 262 6.81 -20.47 5.49
N ARG A 263 6.99 -21.62 6.14
CA ARG A 263 6.49 -22.92 5.63
C ARG A 263 4.99 -23.09 5.85
N GLU A 264 4.45 -22.39 6.83
CA GLU A 264 3.03 -22.39 7.20
C GLU A 264 2.22 -21.36 6.39
N ASN A 265 2.89 -20.49 5.63
CA ASN A 265 2.27 -19.50 4.77
C ASN A 265 2.06 -20.08 3.36
N GLY A 266 0.80 -20.29 2.97
CA GLY A 266 0.41 -20.85 1.68
C GLY A 266 0.76 -19.92 0.51
N TYR A 267 0.70 -18.60 0.70
CA TYR A 267 1.09 -17.62 -0.32
C TYR A 267 2.56 -17.74 -0.74
N VAL A 268 3.47 -18.04 0.20
CA VAL A 268 4.88 -18.32 -0.13
C VAL A 268 5.00 -19.52 -1.07
N TRP A 269 4.20 -20.56 -0.84
CA TRP A 269 4.18 -21.75 -1.69
C TRP A 269 3.54 -21.49 -3.06
N LEU A 270 2.49 -20.65 -3.12
CA LEU A 270 1.88 -20.23 -4.38
C LEU A 270 2.94 -19.57 -5.28
N ARG A 271 3.65 -18.57 -4.76
CA ARG A 271 4.71 -17.86 -5.49
C ARG A 271 5.90 -18.75 -5.85
N LEU A 272 6.22 -19.74 -5.03
CA LEU A 272 7.24 -20.74 -5.36
C LEU A 272 6.82 -21.61 -6.54
N GLY A 273 5.53 -21.95 -6.62
CA GLY A 273 4.94 -22.60 -7.77
C GLY A 273 5.11 -21.77 -9.05
N ASP A 274 4.83 -20.47 -8.97
CA ASP A 274 4.99 -19.53 -10.09
C ASP A 274 6.44 -19.50 -10.59
N ALA A 275 7.40 -19.37 -9.67
CA ALA A 275 8.82 -19.38 -10.01
C ALA A 275 9.25 -20.72 -10.64
N HIS A 276 8.78 -21.86 -10.13
CA HIS A 276 9.06 -23.16 -10.73
C HIS A 276 8.46 -23.31 -12.13
N ARG A 277 7.23 -22.84 -12.32
CA ARG A 277 6.53 -22.91 -13.61
C ARG A 277 7.22 -22.04 -14.66
N ALA A 278 7.66 -20.83 -14.28
CA ALA A 278 8.41 -19.95 -15.16
C ALA A 278 9.74 -20.57 -15.65
N GLU A 279 10.37 -21.42 -14.85
CA GLU A 279 11.56 -22.19 -15.22
C GLU A 279 11.27 -23.53 -15.93
N GLY A 280 9.99 -23.83 -16.22
CA GLY A 280 9.56 -25.09 -16.86
C GLY A 280 9.68 -26.33 -15.96
N ARG A 281 9.67 -26.14 -14.64
CA ARG A 281 9.78 -27.20 -13.62
C ARG A 281 8.39 -27.62 -13.13
N ASP A 282 7.54 -28.07 -14.04
CA ASP A 282 6.12 -28.38 -13.76
C ASP A 282 5.90 -29.34 -12.58
N PRO A 283 6.67 -30.43 -12.38
CA PRO A 283 6.47 -31.30 -11.23
C PRO A 283 6.66 -30.58 -9.89
N GLN A 284 7.67 -29.70 -9.79
CA GLN A 284 7.94 -28.91 -8.60
C GLN A 284 6.92 -27.80 -8.41
N ALA A 285 6.45 -27.19 -9.50
CA ALA A 285 5.37 -26.21 -9.46
C ALA A 285 4.09 -26.84 -8.90
N LEU A 286 3.72 -28.03 -9.38
CA LEU A 286 2.55 -28.75 -8.89
C LEU A 286 2.64 -29.09 -7.40
N GLU A 287 3.81 -29.53 -6.92
CA GLU A 287 4.03 -29.80 -5.48
C GLU A 287 3.88 -28.53 -4.63
N ALA A 288 4.42 -27.40 -5.10
CA ALA A 288 4.31 -26.12 -4.42
C ALA A 288 2.86 -25.61 -4.39
N TYR A 289 2.16 -25.62 -5.54
CA TYR A 289 0.73 -25.25 -5.60
C TYR A 289 -0.15 -26.18 -4.75
N THR A 290 0.17 -27.48 -4.69
CA THR A 290 -0.52 -28.42 -3.79
C THR A 290 -0.32 -28.00 -2.33
N SER A 291 0.91 -27.64 -1.95
CA SER A 291 1.22 -27.19 -0.59
C SER A 291 0.46 -25.91 -0.24
N ALA A 292 0.42 -24.94 -1.16
CA ALA A 292 -0.37 -23.71 -1.02
C ALA A 292 -1.86 -24.01 -0.79
N PHE A 293 -2.44 -24.88 -1.62
CA PHE A 293 -3.84 -25.29 -1.50
C PHE A 293 -4.15 -26.02 -0.19
N MET A 294 -3.25 -26.89 0.28
CA MET A 294 -3.45 -27.62 1.54
C MET A 294 -3.38 -26.72 2.77
N LEU A 295 -2.71 -25.56 2.68
CA LEU A 295 -2.57 -24.60 3.78
C LEU A 295 -3.75 -23.63 3.84
N GLU A 296 -4.16 -23.06 2.71
CA GLU A 296 -5.12 -21.94 2.67
C GLU A 296 -6.36 -22.18 1.78
N GLY A 297 -6.42 -23.33 1.11
CA GLY A 297 -7.57 -23.71 0.29
C GLY A 297 -7.66 -22.97 -1.04
N ALA A 298 -8.85 -23.01 -1.65
CA ALA A 298 -9.11 -22.44 -2.97
C ALA A 298 -9.12 -20.90 -2.98
N ASP A 299 -9.45 -20.27 -1.85
CA ASP A 299 -9.57 -18.80 -1.74
C ASP A 299 -8.22 -18.12 -2.02
N LEU A 300 -7.09 -18.77 -1.70
CA LEU A 300 -5.74 -18.29 -2.02
C LEU A 300 -5.50 -18.10 -3.54
N PHE A 301 -6.26 -18.80 -4.37
CA PHE A 301 -6.11 -18.81 -5.83
C PHE A 301 -7.13 -17.92 -6.56
N GLU A 302 -7.83 -17.02 -5.86
CA GLU A 302 -8.81 -16.12 -6.48
C GLU A 302 -8.23 -15.36 -7.68
N ASP A 303 -7.00 -14.87 -7.55
CA ASP A 303 -6.25 -14.18 -8.62
C ASP A 303 -5.41 -15.13 -9.50
N SER A 304 -5.52 -16.45 -9.30
CA SER A 304 -4.74 -17.49 -10.00
C SER A 304 -5.62 -18.67 -10.44
N PRO A 305 -6.67 -18.42 -11.25
CA PRO A 305 -7.65 -19.45 -11.61
C PRO A 305 -7.08 -20.54 -12.52
N GLU A 306 -6.01 -20.27 -13.26
CA GLU A 306 -5.38 -21.28 -14.13
C GLU A 306 -4.66 -22.36 -13.31
N GLU A 307 -3.99 -21.94 -12.24
CA GLU A 307 -3.26 -22.78 -11.29
C GLU A 307 -4.25 -23.65 -10.51
N LEU A 308 -5.35 -23.05 -10.04
CA LEU A 308 -6.43 -23.81 -9.39
C LEU A 308 -7.06 -24.84 -10.34
N ALA A 309 -7.32 -24.46 -11.60
CA ALA A 309 -7.84 -25.39 -12.60
C ALA A 309 -6.84 -26.50 -12.94
N TRP A 310 -5.53 -26.24 -12.82
CA TRP A 310 -4.51 -27.28 -12.96
C TRP A 310 -4.57 -28.27 -11.81
N LEU A 311 -4.61 -27.81 -10.56
CA LEU A 311 -4.76 -28.66 -9.37
C LEU A 311 -5.99 -29.58 -9.48
N GLN A 312 -7.13 -29.03 -9.90
CA GLN A 312 -8.36 -29.79 -10.08
C GLN A 312 -8.25 -30.88 -11.15
N ARG A 313 -7.52 -30.64 -12.25
CA ARG A 313 -7.26 -31.65 -13.28
C ARG A 313 -6.38 -32.80 -12.77
N GLU A 314 -5.49 -32.50 -11.83
CA GLU A 314 -4.64 -33.48 -11.14
C GLU A 314 -5.37 -34.16 -9.97
N GLY A 315 -6.64 -33.81 -9.72
CA GLY A 315 -7.50 -34.43 -8.70
C GLY A 315 -7.35 -33.84 -7.30
N ILE A 316 -6.80 -32.62 -7.20
CA ILE A 316 -6.66 -31.86 -5.95
C ILE A 316 -7.83 -30.85 -5.89
N SER A 317 -8.73 -31.04 -4.92
CA SER A 317 -9.98 -30.27 -4.78
C SER A 317 -10.44 -30.17 -3.34
#